data_AF-A0A8X6KRJ1-F1
#
_entry.id   AF-A0A8X6KRJ1-F1
#
_cell.length_a   1.000
_cell.length_b   1.000
_cell.length_c   1.000
_cell.angle_alpha   90.00
_cell.angle_beta   90.00
_cell.angle_gamma   90.00
#
_symmetry.space_group_name_H-M   'P 1'
#
loop_
_entity.id
_entity.type
_entity.pdbx_description
1 polymer ?
#
loop_
_entity_poly.entity_id
_entity_poly.type
_entity_poly.pdbx_seq_one_letter_code
_entity_poly.pdbx_strand_id
1 'polypeptide(L)'
;MYYLPHQAIKKEGRVTTSTRIVFDAASHQANELSLNDCLRPGPNLNPNLLDVLINFRLNRVAISSDIRQAFLQICLVDKQRLRSVFVDR
;
A
#
# COMPACT_ATOMS: atom_id res chain seq x y z
N MET A 1 -0.13 19.52 -13.57
CA MET A 1 -1.16 18.46 -13.54
C MET A 1 -0.46 17.20 -13.08
N TYR A 2 -0.73 16.72 -11.88
CA TYR A 2 -0.07 15.51 -11.36
C TYR A 2 -0.85 14.30 -11.85
N TYR A 3 -0.26 13.54 -12.76
CA TYR A 3 -0.81 12.26 -13.21
C TYR A 3 -0.09 11.15 -12.48
N LEU A 4 -0.85 10.21 -11.92
CA LEU A 4 -0.28 9.00 -11.32
C LEU A 4 -0.54 7.84 -12.28
N PRO A 5 0.48 7.37 -13.01
CA PRO A 5 0.30 6.27 -13.94
C PRO A 5 -0.24 5.05 -13.22
N HIS A 6 -1.14 4.34 -13.87
CA HIS A 6 -1.71 3.11 -13.33
C HIS A 6 -1.72 2.02 -14.40
N GLN A 7 -1.55 0.78 -13.97
CA GLN A 7 -1.55 -0.38 -14.85
C GLN A 7 -2.44 -1.48 -14.27
N ALA A 8 -3.30 -2.05 -15.10
CA ALA A 8 -4.06 -3.24 -14.76
C ALA A 8 -3.18 -4.49 -14.91
N ILE A 9 -2.87 -5.14 -13.79
CA ILE A 9 -2.14 -6.40 -13.75
C ILE A 9 -3.14 -7.54 -13.58
N LYS A 10 -3.22 -8.41 -14.59
CA LYS A 10 -3.99 -9.65 -14.53
C LYS A 10 -3.09 -10.78 -14.01
N LYS A 11 -3.53 -11.46 -12.94
CA LYS A 11 -2.86 -12.67 -12.43
C LYS A 11 -3.69 -13.88 -12.82
N GLU A 12 -3.20 -14.64 -13.78
CA GLU A 12 -3.86 -15.86 -14.27
C GLU A 12 -3.93 -16.91 -13.14
N GLY A 13 -5.08 -17.60 -13.03
CA GLY A 13 -5.32 -18.65 -12.02
C GLY A 13 -5.99 -18.22 -10.70
N ARG A 14 -6.39 -16.95 -10.52
CA ARG A 14 -7.09 -16.49 -9.31
C ARG A 14 -8.59 -16.30 -9.54
N VAL A 15 -9.44 -17.02 -8.79
CA VAL A 15 -10.91 -17.06 -8.97
C VAL A 15 -11.61 -15.76 -8.57
N THR A 16 -11.14 -15.07 -7.52
CA THR A 16 -11.88 -13.95 -6.90
C THR A 16 -11.24 -12.57 -7.06
N THR A 17 -10.04 -12.46 -7.63
CA THR A 17 -9.36 -11.17 -7.90
C THR A 17 -8.36 -11.34 -9.04
N SER A 18 -8.91 -11.55 -10.25
CA SER A 18 -8.14 -11.79 -11.47
C SER A 18 -7.31 -10.57 -11.88
N THR A 19 -7.80 -9.36 -11.62
CA THR A 19 -7.15 -8.09 -12.01
C THR A 19 -6.92 -7.18 -10.81
N ARG A 20 -5.75 -6.54 -10.73
CA ARG A 20 -5.41 -5.49 -9.75
C ARG A 20 -4.88 -4.26 -10.47
N ILE A 21 -5.31 -3.07 -10.05
CA ILE A 21 -4.73 -1.81 -10.50
C ILE A 21 -3.50 -1.51 -9.65
N VAL A 22 -2.37 -1.24 -10.29
CA VAL A 22 -1.13 -0.80 -9.63
C VAL A 22 -0.84 0.62 -10.03
N PHE A 23 -0.66 1.50 -9.05
CA PHE A 23 -0.28 2.89 -9.26
C PHE A 23 1.23 3.04 -9.13
N ASP A 24 1.87 3.73 -10.07
CA ASP A 24 3.29 4.05 -10.03
C ASP A 24 3.53 5.43 -9.41
N ALA A 25 3.77 5.43 -8.10
CA ALA A 25 4.09 6.63 -7.33
C ALA A 25 5.53 7.13 -7.48
N ALA A 26 6.38 6.39 -8.19
CA ALA A 26 7.75 6.79 -8.50
C ALA A 26 7.85 7.50 -9.86
N SER A 27 6.83 7.41 -10.71
CA SER A 27 6.82 8.09 -12.01
C SER A 27 6.87 9.61 -11.86
N HIS A 28 7.65 10.25 -12.70
CA HIS A 28 7.83 11.71 -12.78
C HIS A 28 8.31 12.11 -14.18
N GLN A 29 8.06 13.36 -14.57
CA GLN A 29 8.66 13.93 -15.77
C GLN A 29 10.13 14.29 -15.52
N ALA A 30 10.89 14.50 -16.59
CA ALA A 30 12.29 14.95 -16.45
C ALA A 30 12.35 16.25 -15.64
N ASN A 31 13.22 16.29 -14.63
CA ASN A 31 13.39 17.38 -13.67
C ASN A 31 12.18 17.68 -12.75
N GLU A 32 11.21 16.76 -12.64
CA GLU A 32 10.13 16.86 -11.67
C GLU A 32 10.29 15.83 -10.52
N LEU A 33 9.65 16.12 -9.38
CA LEU A 33 9.61 15.22 -8.23
C LEU A 33 8.47 14.21 -8.38
N SER A 34 8.71 12.96 -7.98
CA SER A 34 7.66 11.95 -7.89
C SER A 34 6.78 12.14 -6.66
N LEU A 35 5.65 11.42 -6.60
CA LEU A 35 4.81 11.41 -5.40
C LEU A 35 5.59 10.88 -4.18
N ASN A 36 6.42 9.85 -4.38
CA ASN A 36 7.26 9.30 -3.32
C ASN A 36 8.26 10.33 -2.77
N ASP A 37 8.84 11.19 -3.62
CA ASP A 37 9.78 12.24 -3.18
C ASP A 37 9.08 13.36 -2.39
N CYS A 38 7.80 13.59 -2.68
CA CYS A 38 6.98 14.60 -2.00
C CYS A 38 6.45 14.12 -0.63
N LEU A 39 6.45 12.81 -0.39
CA LEU A 39 5.97 12.20 0.83
C LEU A 39 7.13 11.94 1.79
N ARG A 40 7.01 12.42 3.03
CA ARG A 40 8.01 12.11 4.06
C ARG A 40 7.76 10.69 4.59
N PRO A 41 8.79 9.82 4.66
CA PRO A 41 8.65 8.53 5.30
C PRO A 41 8.34 8.74 6.79
N GLY A 42 7.26 8.11 7.25
CA GLY A 42 6.94 8.06 8.68
C GLY A 42 7.94 7.19 9.45
N PRO A 43 7.89 7.22 10.79
CA PRO A 43 8.63 6.26 11.60
C PRO A 43 8.20 4.82 11.28
N ASN A 44 9.13 3.87 11.37
CA ASN A 44 8.79 2.46 11.20
C ASN A 44 8.00 1.97 12.43
N LEU A 45 6.70 1.72 12.24
CA LEU A 45 5.80 1.20 13.27
C LEU A 45 5.67 -0.32 13.24
N ASN A 46 6.35 -1.00 12.31
CA ASN A 46 6.29 -2.45 12.24
C ASN A 46 7.09 -3.05 13.41
N PRO A 47 6.51 -4.02 14.13
CA PRO A 47 7.25 -4.74 15.15
C PRO A 47 8.41 -5.51 14.51
N ASN A 48 9.47 -5.74 15.29
CA ASN A 48 10.57 -6.57 14.84
C ASN A 48 10.07 -7.99 14.53
N LEU A 49 10.36 -8.47 13.31
CA LEU A 49 9.87 -9.77 12.84
C LEU A 49 10.36 -10.93 13.72
N LEU A 50 11.61 -10.89 14.20
CA LEU A 50 12.15 -11.93 15.07
C LEU A 50 11.39 -11.99 16.39
N ASP A 51 11.11 -10.83 16.99
CA ASP A 51 10.36 -10.75 18.24
C ASP A 51 8.94 -11.30 18.07
N VAL A 52 8.28 -10.98 16.94
CA VAL A 52 6.96 -11.52 16.59
C VAL A 52 7.01 -13.04 16.45
N LEU A 53 8.00 -13.58 15.75
CA LEU A 53 8.14 -15.02 15.53
C LEU A 53 8.47 -15.78 16.83
N ILE A 54 9.31 -15.21 17.70
CA ILE A 54 9.61 -15.79 19.01
C ILE A 54 8.33 -15.81 19.87
N ASN A 55 7.63 -14.69 20.00
CA ASN A 55 6.39 -14.61 20.77
C ASN A 55 5.30 -15.56 20.26
N PHE A 56 5.22 -15.73 18.94
CA PHE A 56 4.29 -16.69 18.33
C PHE A 56 4.61 -18.13 18.71
N ARG A 57 5.89 -18.48 18.93
CA ARG A 57 6.33 -19.82 19.32
C ARG A 57 6.36 -20.08 20.82
N LEU A 58 6.46 -19.04 21.65
CA LEU A 58 6.56 -19.18 23.11
C LEU A 58 5.26 -19.71 23.74
N ASN A 59 4.11 -19.46 23.12
CA ASN A 59 2.81 -19.85 23.65
C ASN A 59 2.30 -21.15 23.02
N ARG A 60 1.57 -21.96 23.79
CA ARG A 60 1.00 -23.24 23.33
C ARG A 60 -0.01 -23.08 22.18
N VAL A 61 -0.65 -21.91 22.11
CA VAL A 61 -1.68 -21.59 21.12
C VAL A 61 -1.38 -20.22 20.54
N ALA A 62 -1.43 -20.12 19.22
CA ALA A 62 -1.28 -18.87 18.50
C ALA A 62 -2.43 -18.69 17.50
N ILE A 63 -2.93 -17.46 17.39
CA ILE A 63 -4.01 -17.09 16.48
C ILE A 63 -3.42 -16.16 15.42
N SER A 64 -3.70 -16.47 14.16
CA SER A 64 -3.28 -15.66 13.01
C SER A 64 -4.48 -15.46 12.09
N SER A 65 -4.63 -14.25 11.57
CA SER A 65 -5.66 -13.91 10.59
C SER A 65 -5.13 -12.85 9.64
N ASP A 66 -5.59 -12.90 8.39
CA ASP A 66 -5.28 -11.90 7.38
C ASP A 66 -6.40 -10.86 7.31
N ILE A 67 -6.03 -9.57 7.39
CA ILE A 67 -6.99 -8.47 7.26
C ILE A 67 -7.10 -8.12 5.78
N ARG A 68 -8.20 -8.56 5.17
CA ARG A 68 -8.51 -8.26 3.77
C ARG A 68 -8.52 -6.75 3.53
N GLN A 69 -7.67 -6.29 2.62
CA GLN A 69 -7.58 -4.88 2.21
C GLN A 69 -7.32 -3.89 3.37
N ALA A 70 -6.47 -4.26 4.33
CA ALA A 70 -6.17 -3.47 5.53
C ALA A 70 -5.88 -1.97 5.26
N PHE A 71 -5.08 -1.64 4.24
CA PHE A 71 -4.76 -0.24 3.90
C PHE A 71 -5.97 0.58 3.46
N LEU A 72 -7.01 -0.04 2.90
CA LEU A 72 -8.23 0.66 2.47
C LEU A 72 -9.18 0.95 3.62
N GLN A 73 -8.95 0.37 4.80
CA GLN A 73 -9.75 0.63 6.01
C GLN A 73 -9.29 1.89 6.76
N ILE A 74 -8.19 2.51 6.32
CA ILE A 74 -7.63 3.72 6.93
C ILE A 74 -8.20 4.96 6.23
N CYS A 75 -8.83 5.85 6.99
CA CYS A 75 -9.30 7.13 6.47
C CYS A 75 -8.15 8.15 6.38
N LEU A 76 -8.01 8.78 5.21
CA LEU A 76 -7.15 9.93 5.02
C LEU A 76 -7.85 11.23 5.44
N VAL A 77 -7.11 12.16 6.03
CA VAL A 77 -7.59 13.51 6.34
C VAL A 77 -7.83 14.26 5.01
N ASP A 78 -8.86 15.10 4.94
CA ASP A 78 -9.29 15.73 3.67
C ASP A 78 -8.20 16.53 2.95
N LYS A 79 -7.28 17.16 3.70
CA LYS A 79 -6.11 17.85 3.13
C LYS A 79 -5.14 16.91 2.39
N GLN A 80 -5.11 15.63 2.75
CA GLN A 80 -4.30 14.60 2.11
C GLN A 80 -5.05 13.87 0.98
N ARG A 81 -6.39 13.81 1.05
CA ARG A 81 -7.22 13.25 -0.04
C ARG A 81 -7.01 13.98 -1.37
N LEU A 82 -6.84 15.30 -1.34
CA LEU A 82 -6.57 16.11 -2.54
C LEU A 82 -5.25 15.75 -3.23
N ARG A 83 -4.27 15.19 -2.50
CA ARG A 83 -2.99 14.71 -3.05
C ARG A 83 -3.07 13.28 -3.61
N SER A 84 -4.17 12.59 -3.35
CA SER A 84 -4.42 11.20 -3.75
C SER A 84 -5.69 11.07 -4.59
N VAL A 85 -6.15 12.14 -5.26
CA VAL A 85 -7.30 12.03 -6.17
C VAL A 85 -6.83 11.32 -7.44
N PHE A 86 -7.10 10.03 -7.52
CA PHE A 86 -6.87 9.20 -8.69
C PHE A 86 -7.96 9.52 -9.71
N VAL A 87 -7.61 10.25 -10.77
CA VAL A 87 -8.50 10.49 -11.89
C VAL A 87 -8.35 9.29 -12.84
N ASP A 88 -9.33 8.40 -12.83
CA ASP A 88 -9.56 7.40 -13.88
C ASP A 88 -10.10 8.13 -15.12
N ARG A 89 -9.51 7.90 -16.29
CA ARG A 89 -10.13 8.20 -17.59
C ARG A 89 -10.16 6.93 -18.42
#